data_AF-A0AAE0GHQ0-F1
#
_entry.id   AF-A0AAE0GHQ0-F1
#
_cell.length_a   1.000
_cell.length_b   1.000
_cell.length_c   1.000
_cell.angle_alpha   90.00
_cell.angle_beta   90.00
_cell.angle_gamma   90.00
#
_symmetry.space_group_name_H-M   'P 1'
#
loop_
_entity.id
_entity.type
_entity.pdbx_description
1 polymer ?
#
loop_
_entity_poly.entity_id
_entity_poly.type
_entity_poly.pdbx_seq_one_letter_code
_entity_poly.pdbx_strand_id
1 'polypeptide(L)'
;MCGVRRCAFADDLHTTSKLESFVFFLLSAILSEDRHVLNYTNYTVSKEHRARVKGFPDSLRIHRSKWFTHPNWAGRMQMPPYHIHYREEMQAVLAQLKDSLDAPSPEKQQQLLRRAFQYFERSMQGLAGHVNIEEHTVFPKYQRAFPNVDISFLYKDHEHLHEEEGKLRREFERAKLDDGRQGVLRVVQAALAFDAALNTHLGEEEEIVVPITLAGDLR
;
A
#
# COMPACT_ATOMS: atom_id res chain seq x y z
N MET A 1 2.29 0.83 61.73
CA MET A 1 1.58 1.74 60.82
C MET A 1 1.56 1.09 59.45
N CYS A 2 0.39 0.62 59.01
CA CYS A 2 0.15 0.04 57.70
C CYS A 2 -0.61 1.09 56.87
N GLY A 3 -0.27 1.30 55.60
CA GLY A 3 -1.09 2.17 54.75
C GLY A 3 -0.52 2.56 53.39
N VAL A 4 -0.99 1.84 52.37
CA VAL A 4 -1.37 2.31 51.03
C VAL A 4 -0.28 2.70 50.03
N ARG A 5 -0.01 1.78 49.08
CA ARG A 5 0.25 2.11 47.66
C ARG A 5 -0.41 1.07 46.76
N ARG A 6 -1.53 1.41 46.14
CA ARG A 6 -2.07 0.77 44.93
C ARG A 6 -2.73 1.83 44.04
N CYS A 7 -2.76 1.49 42.74
CA CYS A 7 -3.54 2.05 41.64
C CYS A 7 -2.83 3.07 40.73
N ALA A 8 -2.07 2.55 39.77
CA ALA A 8 -1.72 3.22 38.51
C ALA A 8 -1.73 2.25 37.30
N PHE A 9 -2.50 1.15 37.36
CA PHE A 9 -2.53 0.09 36.32
C PHE A 9 -3.85 0.01 35.54
N ALA A 10 -4.84 0.87 35.85
CA ALA A 10 -6.18 0.76 35.27
C ALA A 10 -6.37 1.56 33.97
N ASP A 11 -5.60 2.64 33.76
CA ASP A 11 -5.81 3.52 32.59
C ASP A 11 -5.23 2.94 31.28
N ASP A 12 -4.26 2.03 31.36
CA ASP A 12 -3.51 1.50 30.21
C ASP A 12 -4.23 0.33 29.47
N LEU A 13 -5.09 -0.40 30.19
CA LEU A 13 -5.86 -1.51 29.63
C LEU A 13 -7.02 -1.03 28.75
N HIS A 14 -7.57 0.15 29.04
CA HIS A 14 -8.74 0.67 28.33
C HIS A 14 -8.37 1.30 26.97
N THR A 15 -7.18 1.88 26.86
CA THR A 15 -6.57 2.36 25.60
C THR A 15 -6.21 1.20 24.67
N THR A 16 -5.62 0.14 25.21
CA THR A 16 -5.20 -1.04 24.43
C THR A 16 -6.39 -1.74 23.74
N SER A 17 -7.50 -1.91 24.46
CA SER A 17 -8.72 -2.54 23.92
C SER A 17 -9.38 -1.74 22.78
N LYS A 18 -9.37 -0.41 22.87
CA LYS A 18 -9.93 0.47 21.81
C LYS A 18 -9.06 0.42 20.54
N LEU A 19 -7.74 0.42 20.70
CA LEU A 19 -6.81 0.35 19.59
C LEU A 19 -6.92 -0.98 18.84
N GLU A 20 -6.98 -2.10 19.55
CA GLU A 20 -7.21 -3.41 18.93
C GLU A 20 -8.53 -3.42 18.15
N SER A 21 -9.62 -2.94 18.77
CA SER A 21 -10.94 -2.90 18.13
C SER A 21 -10.93 -2.08 16.84
N PHE A 22 -10.25 -0.94 16.83
CA PHE A 22 -10.07 -0.11 15.64
C PHE A 22 -9.25 -0.81 14.56
N VAL A 23 -8.15 -1.49 14.93
CA VAL A 23 -7.32 -2.27 14.01
C VAL A 23 -8.14 -3.40 13.35
N PHE A 24 -8.93 -4.15 14.11
CA PHE A 24 -9.81 -5.20 13.57
C PHE A 24 -10.87 -4.64 12.63
N PHE A 25 -11.43 -3.48 12.96
CA PHE A 25 -12.38 -2.79 12.09
C PHE A 25 -11.73 -2.44 10.74
N LEU A 26 -10.55 -1.81 10.76
CA LEU A 26 -9.82 -1.45 9.54
C LEU A 26 -9.44 -2.66 8.70
N LEU A 27 -8.88 -3.71 9.33
CA LEU A 27 -8.57 -4.97 8.66
C LEU A 27 -9.80 -5.56 7.98
N SER A 28 -10.94 -5.62 8.69
CA SER A 28 -12.17 -6.20 8.13
C SER A 28 -12.71 -5.37 6.97
N ALA A 29 -12.63 -4.04 7.06
CA ALA A 29 -13.01 -3.16 5.97
C ALA A 29 -12.15 -3.43 4.72
N ILE A 30 -10.82 -3.45 4.87
CA ILE A 30 -9.89 -3.70 3.77
C ILE A 30 -10.09 -5.09 3.15
N LEU A 31 -10.27 -6.12 3.97
CA LEU A 31 -10.48 -7.49 3.49
C LEU A 31 -11.84 -7.69 2.79
N SER A 32 -12.77 -6.74 2.94
CA SER A 32 -14.06 -6.75 2.23
C SER A 32 -14.02 -6.04 0.88
N GLU A 33 -12.93 -5.33 0.57
CA GLU A 33 -12.77 -4.61 -0.69
C GLU A 33 -12.54 -5.58 -1.86
N ASP A 34 -13.14 -5.26 -3.01
CA ASP A 34 -12.75 -5.89 -4.26
C ASP A 34 -11.53 -5.18 -4.86
N ARG A 35 -10.36 -5.79 -4.69
CA ARG A 35 -9.08 -5.28 -5.20
C ARG A 35 -8.67 -5.85 -6.57
N HIS A 36 -9.50 -6.71 -7.15
CA HIS A 36 -9.27 -7.32 -8.47
C HIS A 36 -9.73 -6.41 -9.63
N VAL A 37 -10.34 -5.26 -9.30
CA VAL A 37 -10.91 -4.36 -10.29
C VAL A 37 -9.86 -3.48 -10.96
N LEU A 38 -9.95 -3.36 -12.29
CA LEU A 38 -9.12 -2.44 -13.07
C LEU A 38 -9.33 -0.97 -12.68
N ASN A 39 -10.58 -0.61 -12.37
CA ASN A 39 -10.95 0.75 -11.97
C ASN A 39 -10.98 0.87 -10.44
N TYR A 40 -9.86 0.53 -9.78
CA TYR A 40 -9.75 0.67 -8.33
C TYR A 40 -9.74 2.16 -7.95
N THR A 41 -10.58 2.55 -7.01
CA THR A 41 -10.76 3.95 -6.58
C THR A 41 -10.73 4.12 -5.06
N ASN A 42 -10.53 3.03 -4.32
CA ASN A 42 -10.53 3.06 -2.87
C ASN A 42 -9.12 3.36 -2.33
N TYR A 43 -8.65 4.56 -2.60
CA TYR A 43 -7.40 5.08 -2.07
C TYR A 43 -7.56 6.56 -1.73
N THR A 44 -6.70 7.06 -0.85
CA THR A 44 -6.79 8.47 -0.43
C THR A 44 -5.99 9.33 -1.38
N VAL A 45 -6.67 10.14 -2.19
CA VAL A 45 -6.01 11.14 -3.02
C VAL A 45 -5.49 12.28 -2.13
N SER A 46 -4.20 12.56 -2.19
CA SER A 46 -3.50 13.63 -1.49
C SER A 46 -3.90 15.02 -2.01
N LYS A 47 -3.66 16.06 -1.20
CA LYS A 47 -3.95 17.45 -1.62
C LYS A 47 -2.95 17.89 -2.68
N GLU A 48 -1.73 17.42 -2.54
CA GLU A 48 -0.58 17.66 -3.39
C GLU A 48 -0.85 17.10 -4.79
N HIS A 49 -1.33 15.86 -4.90
CA HIS A 49 -1.72 15.26 -6.18
C HIS A 49 -2.83 16.03 -6.88
N ARG A 50 -3.89 16.40 -6.17
CA ARG A 50 -4.97 17.24 -6.74
C ARG A 50 -4.44 18.56 -7.29
N ALA A 51 -3.50 19.19 -6.59
CA ALA A 51 -2.89 20.43 -7.05
C ALA A 51 -2.02 20.21 -8.31
N ARG A 52 -1.25 19.11 -8.36
CA ARG A 52 -0.42 18.72 -9.51
C ARG A 52 -1.29 18.49 -10.76
N VAL A 53 -2.28 17.60 -10.67
CA VAL A 53 -3.18 17.27 -11.79
C VAL A 53 -3.91 18.51 -12.31
N LYS A 54 -4.28 19.45 -11.43
CA LYS A 54 -4.91 20.71 -11.85
C LYS A 54 -3.98 21.56 -12.73
N GLY A 55 -2.67 21.50 -12.50
CA GLY A 55 -1.64 22.23 -13.26
C GLY A 55 -1.23 21.56 -14.57
N PHE A 56 -1.68 20.33 -14.85
CA PHE A 56 -1.34 19.62 -16.08
C PHE A 56 -2.11 20.16 -17.29
N PRO A 57 -1.54 20.07 -18.51
CA PRO A 57 -2.27 20.34 -19.75
C PRO A 57 -3.56 19.54 -19.86
N ASP A 58 -4.59 20.11 -20.47
CA ASP A 58 -5.90 19.48 -20.65
C ASP A 58 -5.84 18.10 -21.28
N SER A 59 -4.93 17.90 -22.23
CA SER A 59 -4.70 16.62 -22.90
C SER A 59 -4.24 15.50 -21.94
N LEU A 60 -3.66 15.85 -20.79
CA LEU A 60 -3.19 14.89 -19.77
C LEU A 60 -4.18 14.72 -18.61
N ARG A 61 -5.34 15.40 -18.62
CA ARG A 61 -6.35 15.31 -17.56
C ARG A 61 -7.48 14.36 -17.94
N ILE A 62 -7.12 13.18 -18.43
CA ILE A 62 -8.08 12.15 -18.87
C ILE A 62 -8.64 11.44 -17.63
N HIS A 63 -9.95 11.55 -17.41
CA HIS A 63 -10.59 10.93 -16.25
C HIS A 63 -10.51 9.40 -16.29
N ARG A 64 -10.33 8.76 -15.13
CA ARG A 64 -10.19 7.30 -14.96
C ARG A 64 -11.30 6.49 -15.65
N SER A 65 -12.54 6.95 -15.58
CA SER A 65 -13.68 6.32 -16.26
C SER A 65 -13.62 6.31 -17.80
N LYS A 66 -12.65 7.01 -18.40
CA LYS A 66 -12.43 7.08 -19.85
C LYS A 66 -11.20 6.31 -20.31
N TRP A 67 -10.36 5.79 -19.41
CA TRP A 67 -9.10 5.15 -19.79
C TRP A 67 -9.33 3.91 -20.65
N PHE A 68 -10.16 2.98 -20.18
CA PHE A 68 -10.36 1.67 -20.81
C PHE A 68 -11.10 1.72 -22.15
N THR A 69 -11.76 2.84 -22.46
CA THR A 69 -12.43 3.09 -23.75
C THR A 69 -11.67 4.06 -24.63
N HIS A 70 -10.50 4.54 -24.17
CA HIS A 70 -9.69 5.47 -24.94
C HIS A 70 -9.11 4.77 -26.19
N PRO A 71 -9.07 5.43 -27.37
CA PRO A 71 -8.56 4.81 -28.60
C PRO A 71 -7.13 4.25 -28.47
N ASN A 72 -6.30 4.89 -27.64
CA ASN A 72 -4.90 4.50 -27.40
C ASN A 72 -4.72 3.48 -26.24
N TRP A 73 -5.81 2.91 -25.71
CA TRP A 73 -5.76 1.92 -24.63
C TRP A 73 -5.25 0.54 -25.07
N ALA A 74 -5.52 0.16 -26.32
CA ALA A 74 -5.20 -1.18 -26.82
C ALA A 74 -3.71 -1.50 -26.67
N GLY A 75 -3.39 -2.63 -26.00
CA GLY A 75 -2.02 -3.09 -25.78
C GLY A 75 -1.31 -2.47 -24.56
N ARG A 76 -1.95 -1.60 -23.79
CA ARG A 76 -1.39 -0.97 -22.58
C ARG A 76 -1.55 -1.85 -21.34
N MET A 77 -0.93 -3.03 -21.35
CA MET A 77 -1.05 -4.00 -20.25
C MET A 77 -0.22 -3.65 -19.00
N GLN A 78 0.70 -2.69 -19.11
CA GLN A 78 1.64 -2.37 -18.04
C GLN A 78 0.97 -1.59 -16.88
N MET A 79 -0.17 -0.93 -17.11
CA MET A 79 -0.90 -0.13 -16.12
C MET A 79 -2.36 0.08 -16.52
N PRO A 80 -3.37 0.04 -15.62
CA PRO A 80 -3.38 -0.51 -14.26
C PRO A 80 -3.34 -2.05 -14.07
N PRO A 81 -3.47 -2.95 -15.07
CA PRO A 81 -3.57 -4.39 -14.80
C PRO A 81 -2.41 -4.95 -13.95
N TYR A 82 -1.21 -4.40 -14.08
CA TYR A 82 -0.05 -4.82 -13.32
C TYR A 82 -0.16 -4.48 -11.82
N HIS A 83 -0.75 -3.33 -11.47
CA HIS A 83 -0.95 -2.89 -10.09
C HIS A 83 -1.96 -3.72 -9.30
N ILE A 84 -2.91 -4.36 -9.98
CA ILE A 84 -3.91 -5.23 -9.33
C ILE A 84 -3.21 -6.29 -8.48
N HIS A 85 -2.15 -6.91 -9.01
CA HIS A 85 -1.42 -7.97 -8.34
C HIS A 85 -0.89 -7.54 -6.97
N TYR A 86 -0.29 -6.35 -6.85
CA TYR A 86 0.25 -5.86 -5.57
C TYR A 86 -0.85 -5.54 -4.55
N ARG A 87 -2.01 -5.06 -5.00
CA ARG A 87 -3.18 -4.82 -4.13
C ARG A 87 -3.71 -6.14 -3.56
N GLU A 88 -3.81 -7.15 -4.41
CA GLU A 88 -4.25 -8.51 -4.03
C GLU A 88 -3.26 -9.17 -3.07
N GLU A 89 -1.96 -9.10 -3.36
CA GLU A 89 -0.93 -9.69 -2.52
C GLU A 89 -0.90 -9.04 -1.13
N MET A 90 -1.03 -7.72 -1.05
CA MET A 90 -1.14 -7.04 0.25
C MET A 90 -2.42 -7.40 0.99
N GLN A 91 -3.56 -7.56 0.29
CA GLN A 91 -4.79 -8.06 0.91
C GLN A 91 -4.60 -9.48 1.47
N ALA A 92 -3.86 -10.34 0.76
CA ALA A 92 -3.52 -11.68 1.23
C ALA A 92 -2.59 -11.67 2.45
N VAL A 93 -1.61 -10.75 2.51
CA VAL A 93 -0.76 -10.53 3.70
C VAL A 93 -1.64 -10.14 4.89
N LEU A 94 -2.52 -9.16 4.74
CA LEU A 94 -3.43 -8.71 5.79
C LEU A 94 -4.37 -9.82 6.27
N ALA A 95 -4.85 -10.68 5.37
CA ALA A 95 -5.67 -11.84 5.73
C ALA A 95 -4.88 -12.82 6.63
N GLN A 96 -3.63 -13.14 6.26
CA GLN A 96 -2.78 -14.01 7.08
C GLN A 96 -2.48 -13.41 8.46
N LEU A 97 -2.31 -12.09 8.54
CA LEU A 97 -2.10 -11.41 9.82
C LEU A 97 -3.35 -11.40 10.69
N LYS A 98 -4.53 -11.21 10.10
CA LYS A 98 -5.81 -11.37 10.81
C LYS A 98 -5.96 -12.79 11.37
N ASP A 99 -5.71 -13.81 10.55
CA ASP A 99 -5.76 -15.21 10.99
C ASP A 99 -4.74 -15.48 12.10
N SER A 100 -3.57 -14.82 12.06
CA SER A 100 -2.53 -14.92 13.09
C SER A 100 -3.00 -14.34 14.43
N LEU A 101 -3.75 -13.23 14.42
CA LEU A 101 -4.38 -12.66 15.62
C LEU A 101 -5.46 -13.58 16.20
N ASP A 102 -6.22 -14.26 15.34
CA ASP A 102 -7.32 -15.15 15.71
C ASP A 102 -6.86 -16.60 16.00
N ALA A 103 -5.55 -16.87 15.92
CA ALA A 103 -5.01 -18.22 16.02
C ALA A 103 -5.23 -18.84 17.42
N PRO A 104 -5.60 -20.13 17.49
CA PRO A 104 -5.93 -20.81 18.75
C PRO A 104 -4.70 -21.19 19.59
N SER A 105 -3.49 -21.08 19.02
CA SER A 105 -2.24 -21.39 19.73
C SER A 105 -1.08 -20.50 19.25
N PRO A 106 -0.05 -20.30 20.10
CA PRO A 106 1.16 -19.55 19.71
C PRO A 106 1.88 -20.14 18.49
N GLU A 107 1.92 -21.47 18.36
CA GLU A 107 2.57 -22.14 17.22
C GLU A 107 1.85 -21.83 15.92
N LYS A 108 0.50 -21.84 15.95
CA LYS A 108 -0.31 -21.50 14.78
C LYS A 108 -0.20 -20.02 14.43
N GLN A 109 -0.22 -19.14 15.44
CA GLN A 109 0.02 -17.71 15.28
C GLN A 109 1.34 -17.44 14.56
N GLN A 110 2.43 -18.06 15.05
CA GLN A 110 3.76 -17.91 14.48
C GLN A 110 3.88 -18.51 13.07
N GLN A 111 3.20 -19.63 12.79
CA GLN A 111 3.13 -20.19 11.43
C GLN A 111 2.49 -19.20 10.45
N LEU A 112 1.35 -18.60 10.81
CA LEU A 112 0.62 -17.64 9.97
C LEU A 112 1.40 -16.34 9.79
N LEU A 113 2.06 -15.85 10.86
CA LEU A 113 2.93 -14.68 10.78
C LEU A 113 4.10 -14.91 9.80
N ARG A 114 4.76 -16.06 9.86
CA ARG A 114 5.83 -16.41 8.90
C ARG A 114 5.31 -16.49 7.46
N ARG A 115 4.10 -17.03 7.26
CA ARG A 115 3.48 -17.08 5.94
C ARG A 115 3.15 -15.69 5.41
N ALA A 116 2.61 -14.80 6.25
CA ALA A 116 2.37 -13.41 5.91
C ALA A 116 3.67 -12.72 5.46
N PHE A 117 4.77 -12.93 6.21
CA PHE A 117 6.07 -12.38 5.85
C PHE A 117 6.59 -12.90 4.50
N GLN A 118 6.48 -14.20 4.24
CA GLN A 118 6.90 -14.79 2.96
C GLN A 118 6.08 -14.25 1.78
N TYR A 119 4.79 -13.98 1.97
CA TYR A 119 3.94 -13.39 0.94
C TYR A 119 4.36 -11.96 0.67
N PHE A 120 4.57 -11.17 1.73
CA PHE A 120 5.07 -9.81 1.66
C PHE A 120 6.41 -9.73 0.91
N GLU A 121 7.41 -10.55 1.28
CA GLU A 121 8.73 -10.53 0.64
C GLU A 121 8.69 -10.83 -0.86
N ARG A 122 7.86 -11.81 -1.28
CA ARG A 122 7.70 -12.11 -2.71
C ARG A 122 7.05 -10.96 -3.46
N SER A 123 6.04 -10.34 -2.85
CA SER A 123 5.37 -9.16 -3.42
C SER A 123 6.36 -8.00 -3.61
N MET A 124 7.15 -7.71 -2.58
CA MET A 124 8.12 -6.61 -2.61
C MET A 124 9.27 -6.86 -3.60
N GLN A 125 9.68 -8.11 -3.80
CA GLN A 125 10.63 -8.44 -4.86
C GLN A 125 10.08 -8.11 -6.25
N GLY A 126 8.80 -8.42 -6.49
CA GLY A 126 8.12 -8.04 -7.73
C GLY A 126 8.03 -6.52 -7.88
N LEU A 127 7.57 -5.84 -6.82
CA LEU A 127 7.38 -4.39 -6.81
C LEU A 127 8.68 -3.62 -7.03
N ALA A 128 9.79 -4.06 -6.43
CA ALA A 128 11.10 -3.47 -6.67
C ALA A 128 11.54 -3.59 -8.13
N GLY A 129 11.23 -4.71 -8.79
CA GLY A 129 11.46 -4.90 -10.23
C GLY A 129 10.64 -3.93 -11.08
N HIS A 130 9.39 -3.69 -10.69
CA HIS A 130 8.48 -2.76 -11.35
C HIS A 130 8.96 -1.31 -11.26
N VAL A 131 9.21 -0.84 -10.04
CA VAL A 131 9.78 0.49 -9.75
C VAL A 131 11.06 0.72 -10.55
N ASN A 132 11.95 -0.28 -10.60
CA ASN A 132 13.18 -0.18 -11.37
C ASN A 132 12.92 0.04 -12.88
N ILE A 133 11.93 -0.65 -13.46
CA ILE A 133 11.54 -0.44 -14.86
C ILE A 133 10.99 0.98 -15.04
N GLU A 134 10.16 1.45 -14.12
CA GLU A 134 9.54 2.76 -14.19
C GLU A 134 10.59 3.87 -14.20
N GLU A 135 11.46 3.87 -13.21
CA GLU A 135 12.48 4.90 -12.99
C GLU A 135 13.51 4.99 -14.11
N HIS A 136 13.91 3.84 -14.67
CA HIS A 136 15.00 3.77 -15.66
C HIS A 136 14.51 3.77 -17.10
N THR A 137 13.25 3.39 -17.35
CA THR A 137 12.73 3.22 -18.71
C THR A 137 11.50 4.08 -18.97
N VAL A 138 10.51 4.05 -18.09
CA VAL A 138 9.19 4.64 -18.34
C VAL A 138 9.22 6.15 -18.08
N PHE A 139 9.58 6.58 -16.87
CA PHE A 139 9.63 7.98 -16.49
C PHE A 139 10.56 8.82 -17.39
N PRO A 140 11.76 8.34 -17.79
CA PRO A 140 12.60 9.06 -18.75
C PRO A 140 11.94 9.24 -20.12
N LYS A 141 11.11 8.28 -20.58
CA LYS A 141 10.35 8.45 -21.83
C LYS A 141 9.29 9.54 -21.67
N TYR A 142 8.59 9.60 -20.53
CA TYR A 142 7.58 10.61 -20.26
C TYR A 142 8.17 12.01 -20.15
N GLN A 143 9.30 12.18 -19.46
CA GLN A 143 9.99 13.47 -19.36
C GLN A 143 10.44 13.97 -20.74
N ARG A 144 10.88 13.09 -21.65
CA ARG A 144 11.20 13.47 -23.03
C ARG A 144 9.97 13.87 -23.85
N ALA A 145 8.87 13.15 -23.68
CA ALA A 145 7.63 13.42 -24.42
C ALA A 145 6.90 14.67 -23.92
N PHE A 146 6.98 14.95 -22.61
CA PHE A 146 6.28 16.03 -21.93
C PHE A 146 7.24 16.83 -21.03
N PRO A 147 8.21 17.58 -21.60
CA PRO A 147 9.27 18.24 -20.84
C PRO A 147 8.79 19.33 -19.88
N ASN A 148 7.56 19.83 -20.08
CA ASN A 148 6.95 20.85 -19.21
C ASN A 148 6.11 20.24 -18.06
N VAL A 149 6.06 18.91 -17.97
CA VAL A 149 5.33 18.19 -16.92
C VAL A 149 6.34 17.65 -15.92
N ASP A 150 6.32 18.20 -14.71
CA ASP A 150 7.17 17.70 -13.63
C ASP A 150 6.59 16.40 -13.04
N ILE A 151 7.25 15.29 -13.34
CA ILE A 151 6.97 13.97 -12.76
C ILE A 151 8.05 13.53 -11.76
N SER A 152 8.97 14.41 -11.37
CA SER A 152 10.05 14.07 -10.41
C SER A 152 9.53 13.65 -9.04
N PHE A 153 8.29 14.02 -8.71
CA PHE A 153 7.63 13.60 -7.49
C PHE A 153 7.37 12.09 -7.43
N LEU A 154 7.19 11.40 -8.57
CA LEU A 154 6.97 9.94 -8.58
C LEU A 154 8.17 9.18 -7.98
N TYR A 155 9.40 9.66 -8.24
CA TYR A 155 10.60 9.11 -7.61
C TYR A 155 10.60 9.28 -6.08
N LYS A 156 10.10 10.42 -5.59
CA LYS A 156 9.97 10.65 -4.14
C LYS A 156 8.88 9.79 -3.52
N ASP A 157 7.82 9.52 -4.26
CA ASP A 157 6.76 8.61 -3.82
C ASP A 157 7.30 7.18 -3.70
N HIS A 158 8.23 6.75 -4.58
CA HIS A 158 8.97 5.49 -4.42
C HIS A 158 9.88 5.48 -3.19
N GLU A 159 10.62 6.56 -2.93
CA GLU A 159 11.43 6.68 -1.71
C GLU A 159 10.57 6.50 -0.45
N HIS A 160 9.41 7.17 -0.41
CA HIS A 160 8.46 7.02 0.70
C HIS A 160 7.93 5.59 0.82
N LEU A 161 7.62 4.94 -0.30
CA LEU A 161 7.16 3.55 -0.31
C LEU A 161 8.23 2.59 0.25
N HIS A 162 9.50 2.80 -0.10
CA HIS A 162 10.62 2.04 0.45
C HIS A 162 10.81 2.27 1.96
N GLU A 163 10.58 3.48 2.46
CA GLU A 163 10.62 3.76 3.90
C GLU A 163 9.54 2.98 4.66
N GLU A 164 8.31 2.98 4.16
CA GLU A 164 7.18 2.23 4.75
C GLU A 164 7.39 0.71 4.64
N GLU A 165 7.91 0.22 3.51
CA GLU A 165 8.32 -1.18 3.34
C GLU A 165 9.34 -1.57 4.43
N GLY A 166 10.37 -0.74 4.61
CA GLY A 166 11.40 -0.95 5.63
C GLY A 166 10.85 -0.96 7.05
N LYS A 167 9.83 -0.12 7.36
CA LYS A 167 9.15 -0.13 8.66
C LYS A 167 8.43 -1.46 8.89
N LEU A 168 7.64 -1.92 7.93
CA LEU A 168 6.92 -3.19 8.02
C LEU A 168 7.88 -4.38 8.16
N ARG A 169 8.94 -4.43 7.33
CA ARG A 169 9.97 -5.47 7.40
C ARG A 169 10.61 -5.55 8.80
N ARG A 170 10.93 -4.41 9.41
CA ARG A 170 11.47 -4.37 10.79
C ARG A 170 10.50 -4.92 11.82
N GLU A 171 9.20 -4.65 11.70
CA GLU A 171 8.21 -5.21 12.63
C GLU A 171 8.06 -6.73 12.46
N PHE A 172 8.12 -7.24 11.23
CA PHE A 172 8.17 -8.68 11.00
C PHE A 172 9.40 -9.33 11.65
N GLU A 173 10.59 -8.74 11.51
CA GLU A 173 11.81 -9.26 12.14
C GLU A 173 11.72 -9.23 13.67
N ARG A 174 11.16 -8.16 14.24
CA ARG A 174 10.94 -8.05 15.70
C ARG A 174 9.99 -9.14 16.20
N ALA A 175 8.85 -9.34 15.54
CA ALA A 175 7.85 -10.31 15.98
C ALA A 175 8.31 -11.78 15.90
N LYS A 176 9.38 -12.09 15.15
CA LYS A 176 10.04 -13.41 15.16
C LYS A 176 10.78 -13.71 16.46
N LEU A 177 11.20 -12.68 17.20
CA LEU A 177 11.97 -12.79 18.45
C LEU A 177 11.10 -13.05 19.69
N ASP A 178 9.84 -13.47 19.47
CA ASP A 178 8.84 -13.86 20.45
C ASP A 178 8.15 -12.70 21.20
N ASP A 179 7.18 -12.10 20.53
CA ASP A 179 6.33 -11.03 21.07
C ASP A 179 4.85 -11.44 21.20
N GLY A 180 4.53 -12.71 20.97
CA GLY A 180 3.16 -13.25 20.95
C GLY A 180 2.17 -12.36 20.18
N ARG A 181 0.95 -12.22 20.73
CA ARG A 181 -0.12 -11.41 20.12
C ARG A 181 0.26 -9.94 19.94
N GLN A 182 1.01 -9.36 20.88
CA GLN A 182 1.40 -7.94 20.81
C GLN A 182 2.37 -7.67 19.65
N GLY A 183 3.25 -8.63 19.35
CA GLY A 183 4.10 -8.57 18.16
C GLY A 183 3.29 -8.57 16.88
N VAL A 184 2.30 -9.47 16.79
CA VAL A 184 1.40 -9.54 15.62
C VAL A 184 0.61 -8.24 15.45
N LEU A 185 0.13 -7.63 16.54
CA LEU A 185 -0.59 -6.35 16.47
C LEU A 185 0.28 -5.21 15.90
N ARG A 186 1.56 -5.13 16.30
CA ARG A 186 2.49 -4.14 15.72
C ARG A 186 2.73 -4.38 14.23
N VAL A 187 2.90 -5.64 13.84
CA VAL A 187 3.03 -6.01 12.42
C VAL A 187 1.79 -5.62 11.64
N VAL A 188 0.59 -5.85 12.18
CA VAL A 188 -0.67 -5.44 11.56
C VAL A 188 -0.74 -3.92 11.38
N GLN A 189 -0.37 -3.16 12.42
CA GLN A 189 -0.38 -1.69 12.31
C GLN A 189 0.58 -1.18 11.24
N ALA A 190 1.80 -1.73 11.19
CA ALA A 190 2.76 -1.39 10.14
C ALA A 190 2.27 -1.85 8.75
N ALA A 191 1.59 -2.99 8.66
CA ALA A 191 1.04 -3.50 7.41
C ALA A 191 -0.13 -2.64 6.90
N LEU A 192 -0.98 -2.14 7.79
CA LEU A 192 -2.04 -1.18 7.44
C LEU A 192 -1.46 0.15 6.96
N ALA A 193 -0.39 0.63 7.60
CA ALA A 193 0.29 1.85 7.16
C ALA A 193 0.93 1.69 5.77
N PHE A 194 1.64 0.57 5.55
CA PHE A 194 2.22 0.25 4.25
C PHE A 194 1.13 0.05 3.18
N ASP A 195 0.04 -0.64 3.49
CA ASP A 195 -1.08 -0.83 2.56
C ASP A 195 -1.72 0.50 2.14
N ALA A 196 -1.88 1.44 3.06
CA ALA A 196 -2.36 2.79 2.75
C ALA A 196 -1.37 3.56 1.86
N ALA A 197 -0.08 3.49 2.15
CA ALA A 197 0.97 4.13 1.35
C ALA A 197 1.03 3.54 -0.07
N LEU A 198 1.03 2.21 -0.18
CA LEU A 198 1.01 1.49 -1.45
C LEU A 198 -0.21 1.87 -2.29
N ASN A 199 -1.43 1.77 -1.74
CA ASN A 199 -2.63 2.09 -2.51
C ASN A 199 -2.70 3.56 -2.94
N THR A 200 -2.20 4.47 -2.11
CA THR A 200 -2.09 5.89 -2.46
C THR A 200 -1.11 6.07 -3.62
N HIS A 201 0.09 5.52 -3.51
CA HIS A 201 1.11 5.58 -4.56
C HIS A 201 0.60 4.99 -5.89
N LEU A 202 0.12 3.75 -5.89
CA LEU A 202 -0.38 3.08 -7.11
C LEU A 202 -1.54 3.86 -7.74
N GLY A 203 -2.45 4.39 -6.93
CA GLY A 203 -3.62 5.12 -7.41
C GLY A 203 -3.27 6.48 -8.02
N GLU A 204 -2.42 7.26 -7.34
CA GLU A 204 -1.97 8.56 -7.81
C GLU A 204 -1.07 8.45 -9.04
N GLU A 205 -0.16 7.47 -9.05
CA GLU A 205 0.67 7.21 -10.21
C GLU A 205 -0.16 6.85 -11.45
N GLU A 206 -1.13 5.95 -11.32
CA GLU A 206 -2.05 5.61 -12.41
C GLU A 206 -2.74 6.86 -12.97
N GLU A 207 -3.14 7.80 -12.11
CA GLU A 207 -3.79 9.06 -12.52
C GLU A 207 -2.87 10.01 -13.29
N ILE A 208 -1.57 9.73 -13.35
CA ILE A 208 -0.55 10.53 -14.03
C ILE A 208 -0.03 9.78 -15.27
N VAL A 209 0.44 8.55 -15.05
CA VAL A 209 1.11 7.70 -16.03
C VAL A 209 0.13 7.25 -17.11
N VAL A 210 -1.11 6.88 -16.74
CA VAL A 210 -2.10 6.42 -17.72
C VAL A 210 -2.48 7.56 -18.68
N PRO A 211 -2.89 8.76 -18.22
CA PRO A 211 -3.17 9.86 -19.13
C PRO A 211 -1.98 10.26 -20.03
N ILE A 212 -0.76 10.29 -19.48
CA ILE A 212 0.46 10.54 -20.26
C ILE A 212 0.62 9.53 -21.40
N THR A 213 0.45 8.24 -21.10
CA THR A 213 0.54 7.15 -22.08
C THR A 213 -0.53 7.29 -23.17
N LEU A 214 -1.76 7.61 -22.76
CA LEU A 214 -2.90 7.73 -23.67
C LEU A 214 -2.80 8.96 -24.57
N ALA A 215 -2.28 10.08 -24.06
CA ALA A 215 -2.16 11.32 -24.81
C ALA A 215 -0.97 11.31 -25.80
N GLY A 216 0.15 10.69 -25.44
CA GLY A 216 1.37 10.73 -26.25
C GLY A 216 1.51 9.65 -27.32
N ASP A 217 0.59 8.68 -27.39
CA ASP A 217 0.74 7.42 -28.17
C ASP A 217 2.13 6.79 -28.00
N LEU A 218 2.64 6.79 -26.77
CA LEU A 218 3.99 6.32 -26.45
C LEU A 218 4.02 4.78 -26.45
N ARG A 219 4.00 4.16 -27.63
CA ARG A 219 4.13 2.70 -27.84
C ARG A 219 5.52 2.18 -27.51
#